data_AF-A0AAU5KEC0-F1
#
_entry.id   AF-A0AAU5KEC0-F1
#
_cell.length_a   1.000
_cell.length_b   1.000
_cell.length_c   1.000
_cell.angle_alpha   90.00
_cell.angle_beta   90.00
_cell.angle_gamma   90.00
#
_symmetry.space_group_name_H-M   'P 1'
#
loop_
_entity.id
_entity.type
_entity.pdbx_description
1 polymer ?
#
loop_
_entity_poly.entity_id
_entity_poly.type
_entity_poly.pdbx_seq_one_letter_code
_entity_poly.pdbx_strand_id
1 'polypeptide(L)'
;MRESRELSARHRRTRQALLQAALTCAERWRWPVLPGAVLVERAGAPGGLGPAGPDPAGLDAAGLDATGLDPAGLDPAGPVAICSCADPHCPVPAAHPHDHSLLAATTDATMVRWWWERHSPQAPVLVATGSAVAAVSLPAAAGQRLLAYLDALRLTPGPVLASPTRWALLVAPYGYPELAELLVEQERTLRPGGGPGAVPSSVRYHGPGGFLVLPPSRVGGQGAAMRWVRRPVPAPGGGVWLPPVAGLLEALVAAGSAEPDGSRLAF
;
A
#
# COMPACT_ATOMS: atom_id res chain seq x y z
N MET A 1 -34.15 -4.39 2.11
CA MET A 1 -33.74 -5.08 3.37
C MET A 1 -32.67 -6.16 3.14
N ARG A 2 -32.73 -6.96 2.06
CA ARG A 2 -31.71 -8.00 1.75
C ARG A 2 -30.33 -7.39 1.42
N GLU A 3 -30.27 -6.38 0.56
CA GLU A 3 -29.01 -5.73 0.15
C GLU A 3 -28.25 -5.08 1.32
N SER A 4 -28.96 -4.39 2.22
CA SER A 4 -28.35 -3.81 3.44
C SER A 4 -27.74 -4.88 4.37
N ARG A 5 -28.38 -6.05 4.49
CA ARG A 5 -27.85 -7.18 5.26
C ARG A 5 -26.62 -7.80 4.60
N GLU A 6 -26.59 -7.87 3.27
CA GLU A 6 -25.45 -8.40 2.50
C GLU A 6 -24.23 -7.49 2.57
N LEU A 7 -24.41 -6.17 2.45
CA LEU A 7 -23.35 -5.17 2.62
C LEU A 7 -22.75 -5.24 4.03
N SER A 8 -23.62 -5.31 5.06
CA SER A 8 -23.21 -5.46 6.46
C SER A 8 -22.41 -6.75 6.69
N ALA A 9 -22.82 -7.86 6.08
CA ALA A 9 -22.10 -9.13 6.16
C ALA A 9 -20.75 -9.09 5.45
N ARG A 10 -20.66 -8.42 4.29
CA ARG A 10 -19.40 -8.21 3.56
C ARG A 10 -18.41 -7.40 4.39
N HIS A 11 -18.85 -6.30 5.00
CA HIS A 11 -18.00 -5.49 5.88
C HIS A 11 -17.47 -6.29 7.07
N ARG A 12 -18.31 -7.08 7.73
CA ARG A 12 -17.86 -7.98 8.81
C ARG A 12 -16.79 -8.96 8.34
N ARG A 13 -16.99 -9.61 7.18
CA ARG A 13 -16.00 -10.53 6.60
C ARG A 13 -14.67 -9.84 6.30
N THR A 14 -14.70 -8.64 5.73
CA THR A 14 -13.48 -7.86 5.45
C THR A 14 -12.73 -7.51 6.73
N ARG A 15 -13.44 -7.02 7.77
CA ARG A 15 -12.84 -6.70 9.08
C ARG A 15 -12.19 -7.92 9.72
N GLN A 16 -12.90 -9.06 9.71
CA GLN A 16 -12.36 -10.33 10.19
C GLN A 16 -11.09 -10.72 9.43
N ALA A 17 -11.07 -10.59 8.10
CA ALA A 17 -9.93 -10.94 7.28
C ALA A 17 -8.70 -10.07 7.57
N LEU A 18 -8.89 -8.76 7.79
CA LEU A 18 -7.82 -7.85 8.20
C LEU A 18 -7.24 -8.24 9.56
N LEU A 19 -8.10 -8.47 10.57
CA LEU A 19 -7.67 -8.91 11.89
C LEU A 19 -6.89 -10.24 11.84
N GLN A 20 -7.40 -11.23 11.10
CA GLN A 20 -6.73 -12.53 10.98
C GLN A 20 -5.38 -12.42 10.26
N ALA A 21 -5.28 -11.56 9.26
CA ALA A 21 -4.00 -11.29 8.60
C ALA A 21 -3.01 -10.63 9.55
N ALA A 22 -3.42 -9.60 10.30
CA ALA A 22 -2.58 -8.92 11.28
C ALA A 22 -2.09 -9.89 12.38
N LEU A 23 -2.97 -10.74 12.92
CA LEU A 23 -2.61 -11.76 13.89
C LEU A 23 -1.66 -12.82 13.32
N THR A 24 -1.87 -13.25 12.07
CA THR A 24 -0.94 -14.18 11.39
C THR A 24 0.46 -13.57 11.30
N CYS A 25 0.55 -12.29 10.93
CA CYS A 25 1.82 -11.57 10.86
C CYS A 25 2.49 -11.48 12.23
N ALA A 26 1.75 -11.04 13.25
CA ALA A 26 2.25 -10.83 14.60
C ALA A 26 2.65 -12.14 15.30
N GLU A 27 1.77 -13.13 15.33
CA GLU A 27 1.95 -14.35 16.13
C GLU A 27 2.78 -15.42 15.40
N ARG A 28 2.52 -15.65 14.10
CA ARG A 28 3.15 -16.76 13.36
C ARG A 28 4.43 -16.32 12.67
N TRP A 29 4.41 -15.16 12.04
CA TRP A 29 5.56 -14.64 11.29
C TRP A 29 6.49 -13.79 12.16
N ARG A 30 6.00 -13.34 13.33
CA ARG A 30 6.72 -12.46 14.25
C ARG A 30 7.13 -11.13 13.59
N TRP A 31 6.25 -10.62 12.73
CA TRP A 31 6.42 -9.35 12.05
C TRP A 31 5.67 -8.24 12.79
N PRO A 32 6.32 -7.12 13.12
CA PRO A 32 5.67 -6.02 13.84
C PRO A 32 4.69 -5.31 12.91
N VAL A 33 3.41 -5.35 13.26
CA VAL A 33 2.32 -4.77 12.47
C VAL A 33 1.67 -3.59 13.17
N LEU A 34 1.00 -2.77 12.39
CA LEU A 34 0.20 -1.63 12.84
C LEU A 34 -0.91 -1.30 11.83
N PRO A 35 -2.02 -0.69 12.26
CA PRO A 35 -3.04 -0.20 11.36
C PRO A 35 -2.56 1.04 10.58
N GLY A 36 -2.89 1.09 9.30
CA GLY A 36 -2.63 2.25 8.42
C GLY A 36 -3.78 3.25 8.37
N ALA A 37 -3.54 4.36 7.66
CA ALA A 37 -4.55 5.34 7.28
C ALA A 37 -5.72 4.66 6.55
N VAL A 38 -6.93 5.18 6.71
CA VAL A 38 -8.13 4.66 6.04
C VAL A 38 -8.61 5.62 4.97
N LEU A 39 -9.33 5.09 3.99
CA LEU A 39 -10.16 5.93 3.12
C LEU A 39 -11.44 6.27 3.86
N VAL A 40 -11.79 7.55 3.85
CA VAL A 40 -13.03 8.08 4.40
C VAL A 40 -13.85 8.57 3.22
N GLU A 41 -15.10 8.11 3.13
CA GLU A 41 -16.05 8.67 2.18
C GLU A 41 -16.38 10.10 2.61
N ARG A 42 -16.09 11.07 1.75
CA ARG A 42 -16.60 12.42 1.97
C ARG A 42 -18.10 12.36 1.67
N ALA A 43 -18.94 12.53 2.68
CA ALA A 43 -20.35 12.82 2.44
C ALA A 43 -20.38 14.03 1.51
N GLY A 44 -21.03 13.91 0.35
CA GLY A 44 -21.19 15.03 -0.57
C GLY A 44 -21.67 16.22 0.24
N ALA A 45 -20.96 17.35 0.15
CA ALA A 45 -21.47 18.57 0.77
C ALA A 45 -22.88 18.79 0.21
N PRO A 46 -23.92 18.99 1.04
CA PRO A 46 -25.19 19.47 0.50
C PRO A 46 -24.85 20.74 -0.27
N GLY A 47 -25.26 20.80 -1.55
CA GLY A 47 -24.87 21.83 -2.50
C GLY A 47 -24.75 23.19 -1.81
N GLY A 48 -23.52 23.70 -1.74
CA GLY A 48 -23.26 24.99 -1.14
C GLY A 48 -24.03 26.04 -1.93
N LEU A 49 -25.06 26.62 -1.33
CA LEU A 49 -25.55 27.93 -1.75
C LEU A 49 -24.32 28.85 -1.70
N GLY A 50 -23.83 29.26 -2.87
CA GLY A 50 -22.76 30.25 -2.95
C GLY A 50 -23.16 31.54 -2.23
N PRO A 51 -22.20 32.41 -1.86
CA PRO A 51 -22.49 33.70 -1.25
C PRO A 51 -23.02 34.68 -2.31
N ALA A 52 -24.18 34.38 -2.86
CA ALA A 52 -25.04 35.29 -3.59
C ALA A 52 -26.46 34.92 -3.14
N GLY A 53 -26.96 35.64 -2.14
CA GLY A 53 -28.38 35.57 -1.82
C GLY A 53 -29.19 35.91 -3.07
N PRO A 54 -30.43 35.41 -3.20
CA PRO A 54 -31.27 35.78 -4.33
C PRO A 54 -31.42 37.30 -4.39
N ASP A 55 -31.17 37.87 -5.56
CA ASP A 55 -31.50 39.26 -5.87
C ASP A 55 -33.00 39.47 -5.55
N PRO A 56 -33.38 40.44 -4.69
CA PRO A 56 -34.78 40.66 -4.34
C PRO A 56 -35.62 41.29 -5.47
N ALA A 57 -35.06 41.51 -6.66
CA ALA A 57 -35.77 42.01 -7.82
C ALA A 57 -36.23 40.89 -8.77
N GLY A 58 -37.28 40.16 -8.40
CA GLY A 58 -37.89 39.16 -9.29
C GLY A 58 -39.02 38.36 -8.63
N LEU A 59 -39.99 39.06 -8.03
CA LEU A 59 -41.22 38.44 -7.52
C LEU A 59 -42.41 38.94 -8.35
N ASP A 60 -42.67 38.29 -9.48
CA ASP A 60 -43.95 38.38 -10.17
C ASP A 60 -44.83 37.17 -9.82
N ALA A 61 -46.12 37.44 -9.61
CA ALA A 61 -47.11 36.48 -9.14
C ALA A 61 -47.64 35.57 -10.28
N ALA A 62 -46.74 34.94 -11.02
CA ALA A 62 -47.08 33.93 -12.02
C ALA A 62 -46.09 32.76 -11.93
N GLY A 63 -46.60 31.62 -11.44
CA GLY A 63 -46.12 30.24 -11.59
C GLY A 63 -44.63 29.98 -11.89
N LEU A 64 -43.97 29.24 -10.99
CA LEU A 64 -42.71 28.56 -11.25
C LEU A 64 -42.81 27.69 -12.52
N ASP A 65 -42.12 28.07 -13.59
CA ASP A 65 -41.88 27.22 -14.76
C ASP A 65 -40.77 26.20 -14.44
N ALA A 66 -41.03 24.93 -14.74
CA ALA A 66 -40.20 23.78 -14.38
C ALA A 66 -39.07 23.47 -15.38
N THR A 67 -38.72 24.39 -16.29
CA THR A 67 -37.68 24.17 -17.31
C THR A 67 -36.34 24.84 -17.04
N GLY A 68 -36.10 25.34 -15.82
CA GLY A 68 -34.85 26.02 -15.43
C GLY A 68 -33.78 25.18 -14.73
N LEU A 69 -33.87 23.85 -14.72
CA LEU A 69 -32.80 23.00 -14.20
C LEU A 69 -31.88 22.57 -15.34
N ASP A 70 -30.76 23.28 -15.50
CA ASP A 70 -29.67 22.86 -16.35
C ASP A 70 -29.02 21.58 -15.77
N PRO A 71 -29.10 20.41 -16.44
CA PRO A 71 -28.52 19.17 -15.94
C PRO A 71 -26.98 19.17 -15.98
N ALA A 72 -26.34 20.23 -16.48
CA ALA A 72 -24.88 20.34 -16.57
C ALA A 72 -24.16 20.58 -15.22
N GLY A 73 -24.89 20.77 -14.11
CA GLY A 73 -24.31 21.03 -12.78
C GLY A 73 -24.08 19.81 -11.88
N LEU A 74 -24.42 18.59 -12.34
CA LEU A 74 -24.16 17.37 -11.57
C LEU A 74 -22.82 16.78 -12.02
N ASP A 75 -21.75 17.07 -11.28
CA ASP A 75 -20.51 16.30 -11.39
C ASP A 75 -20.84 14.80 -11.24
N PRO A 76 -20.63 13.96 -12.26
CA PRO A 76 -20.90 12.52 -12.17
C PRO A 76 -19.82 11.77 -11.38
N ALA A 77 -18.91 12.50 -10.72
CA ALA A 77 -17.92 11.92 -9.85
C ALA A 77 -18.64 11.46 -8.57
N GLY A 78 -18.84 10.15 -8.45
CA GLY A 78 -19.25 9.52 -7.19
C GLY A 78 -18.36 9.95 -6.00
N PRO A 79 -18.71 9.55 -4.77
CA PRO A 79 -18.05 10.03 -3.56
C PRO A 79 -16.52 9.92 -3.67
N VAL A 80 -15.84 11.07 -3.58
CA VAL A 80 -14.37 11.13 -3.59
C VAL A 80 -13.87 10.62 -2.24
N ALA A 81 -13.27 9.44 -2.25
CA ALA A 81 -12.62 8.87 -1.07
C ALA A 81 -11.39 9.70 -0.72
N ILE A 82 -11.36 10.30 0.48
CA ILE A 82 -10.22 11.05 1.01
C ILE A 82 -9.43 10.21 2.00
N CYS A 83 -8.12 10.44 2.10
CA CYS A 83 -7.31 9.77 3.12
C CYS A 83 -7.62 10.34 4.51
N SER A 84 -7.63 9.51 5.55
CA SER A 84 -7.85 9.93 6.94
C SER A 84 -6.76 10.87 7.47
N CYS A 85 -5.67 11.05 6.73
CA CYS A 85 -4.60 11.99 7.07
C CYS A 85 -4.88 13.45 6.81
N ALA A 86 -6.06 13.76 6.27
CA ALA A 86 -6.52 15.10 5.96
C ALA A 86 -5.64 15.89 4.95
N ASP A 87 -4.56 15.29 4.41
CA ASP A 87 -3.81 15.84 3.29
C ASP A 87 -4.62 15.67 1.98
N PRO A 88 -5.10 16.76 1.36
CA PRO A 88 -5.85 16.71 0.11
C PRO A 88 -5.03 16.17 -1.08
N HIS A 89 -3.70 16.21 -0.98
CA HIS A 89 -2.76 15.76 -2.01
C HIS A 89 -1.97 14.53 -1.54
N CYS A 90 -2.52 13.75 -0.60
CA CYS A 90 -1.90 12.52 -0.10
C CYS A 90 -1.44 11.65 -1.29
N PRO A 91 -0.13 11.43 -1.47
CA PRO A 91 0.37 10.73 -2.65
C PRO A 91 0.02 9.24 -2.64
N VAL A 92 -0.27 8.69 -1.45
CA VAL A 92 -0.48 7.25 -1.23
C VAL A 92 -1.70 6.99 -0.33
N PRO A 93 -2.93 7.38 -0.74
CA PRO A 93 -4.11 7.30 0.12
C PRO A 93 -4.30 5.92 0.75
N ALA A 94 -4.52 5.86 2.07
CA ALA A 94 -4.63 4.62 2.85
C ALA A 94 -3.41 3.66 2.78
N ALA A 95 -2.29 4.05 2.17
CA ALA A 95 -1.08 3.24 2.05
C ALA A 95 0.06 3.77 2.94
N HIS A 96 -0.25 4.37 4.08
CA HIS A 96 0.76 4.88 5.01
C HIS A 96 0.29 4.82 6.48
N PRO A 97 1.20 4.84 7.47
CA PRO A 97 0.84 5.01 8.87
C PRO A 97 0.17 6.37 9.10
N HIS A 98 -0.85 6.44 9.96
CA HIS A 98 -1.50 7.72 10.31
C HIS A 98 -1.53 7.94 11.82
N ASP A 99 -2.55 7.43 12.51
CA ASP A 99 -2.77 7.68 13.94
C ASP A 99 -1.71 7.02 14.84
N HIS A 100 -0.98 6.06 14.29
CA HIS A 100 0.08 5.35 14.98
C HIS A 100 1.41 5.56 14.26
N SER A 101 2.43 5.98 15.01
CA SER A 101 3.79 6.01 14.49
C SER A 101 4.27 4.59 14.20
N LEU A 102 5.26 4.45 13.31
CA LEU A 102 5.91 3.16 13.05
C LEU A 102 6.51 2.53 14.31
N LEU A 103 6.85 3.35 15.32
CA LEU A 103 7.37 2.89 16.61
C LEU A 103 6.32 2.12 17.43
N ALA A 104 5.03 2.28 17.13
CA ALA A 104 3.96 1.52 17.77
C ALA A 104 3.81 0.11 17.19
N ALA A 105 4.47 -0.21 16.07
CA ALA A 105 4.35 -1.52 15.43
C ALA A 105 4.72 -2.65 16.40
N THR A 106 3.87 -3.68 16.47
CA THR A 106 3.96 -4.69 17.53
C THR A 106 3.70 -6.10 17.02
N THR A 107 4.22 -7.08 17.76
CA THR A 107 3.88 -8.51 17.64
C THR A 107 2.97 -8.99 18.77
N ASP A 108 2.56 -8.11 19.70
CA ASP A 108 1.61 -8.44 20.77
C ASP A 108 0.19 -8.60 20.22
N ALA A 109 -0.31 -9.84 20.25
CA ALA A 109 -1.64 -10.20 19.81
C ALA A 109 -2.77 -9.44 20.53
N THR A 110 -2.57 -9.07 21.79
CA THR A 110 -3.57 -8.33 22.58
C THR A 110 -3.77 -6.93 22.01
N MET A 111 -2.66 -6.24 21.72
CA MET A 111 -2.68 -4.92 21.10
C MET A 111 -3.23 -4.99 19.67
N VAL A 112 -2.84 -6.01 18.89
CA VAL A 112 -3.38 -6.23 17.54
C VAL A 112 -4.89 -6.46 17.55
N ARG A 113 -5.42 -7.29 18.46
CA ARG A 113 -6.88 -7.46 18.61
C ARG A 113 -7.57 -6.16 18.97
N TRP A 114 -7.04 -5.43 19.95
CA TRP A 114 -7.61 -4.16 20.37
C TRP A 114 -7.73 -3.17 19.19
N TRP A 115 -6.69 -3.04 18.36
CA TRP A 115 -6.74 -2.16 17.19
C TRP A 115 -7.86 -2.53 16.23
N TRP A 116 -7.94 -3.77 15.75
CA TRP A 116 -8.91 -4.14 14.72
C TRP A 116 -10.32 -4.45 15.24
N GLU A 117 -10.48 -4.74 16.53
CA GLU A 117 -11.80 -4.95 17.11
C GLU A 117 -12.45 -3.64 17.59
N ARG A 118 -11.65 -2.69 18.08
CA ARG A 118 -12.18 -1.50 18.80
C ARG A 118 -11.79 -0.17 18.21
N HIS A 119 -10.57 -0.01 17.69
CA HIS A 119 -10.06 1.31 17.29
C HIS A 119 -10.21 1.56 15.78
N SER A 120 -9.60 0.71 14.95
CA SER A 120 -9.49 0.88 13.50
C SER A 120 -9.86 -0.39 12.72
N PRO A 121 -11.11 -0.88 12.76
CA PRO A 121 -11.48 -2.18 12.20
C PRO A 121 -11.30 -2.31 10.68
N GLN A 122 -11.28 -1.18 9.98
CA GLN A 122 -11.14 -1.10 8.52
C GLN A 122 -9.73 -0.69 8.08
N ALA A 123 -8.81 -0.51 9.03
CA ALA A 123 -7.45 -0.10 8.70
C ALA A 123 -6.72 -1.18 7.89
N PRO A 124 -6.00 -0.77 6.83
CA PRO A 124 -4.98 -1.57 6.20
C PRO A 124 -4.00 -2.13 7.22
N VAL A 125 -3.56 -3.37 7.00
CA VAL A 125 -2.47 -3.98 7.77
C VAL A 125 -1.16 -3.49 7.19
N LEU A 126 -0.39 -2.75 7.98
CA LEU A 126 0.99 -2.38 7.67
C LEU A 126 1.94 -3.26 8.46
N VAL A 127 3.12 -3.52 7.90
CA VAL A 127 4.26 -4.09 8.61
C VAL A 127 5.39 -3.07 8.65
N ALA A 128 5.99 -2.86 9.81
CA ALA A 128 7.20 -2.06 9.94
C ALA A 128 8.41 -2.88 9.50
N THR A 129 9.24 -2.32 8.62
CA THR A 129 10.43 -3.01 8.11
C THR A 129 11.69 -2.70 8.92
N GLY A 130 12.70 -3.56 8.78
CA GLY A 130 14.05 -3.39 9.31
C GLY A 130 14.39 -4.18 10.57
N SER A 131 13.41 -4.77 11.27
CA SER A 131 13.68 -5.60 12.46
C SER A 131 13.45 -7.09 12.22
N ALA A 132 12.32 -7.46 11.62
CA ALA A 132 11.94 -8.87 11.36
C ALA A 132 11.78 -9.20 9.87
N VAL A 133 11.53 -8.17 9.05
CA VAL A 133 11.39 -8.28 7.61
C VAL A 133 11.88 -6.99 6.96
N ALA A 134 12.49 -7.10 5.79
CA ALA A 134 12.76 -5.98 4.89
C ALA A 134 12.22 -6.31 3.50
N ALA A 135 12.26 -5.36 2.58
CA ALA A 135 11.90 -5.63 1.20
C ALA A 135 12.66 -4.76 0.22
N VAL A 136 12.73 -5.25 -1.02
CA VAL A 136 13.11 -4.43 -2.17
C VAL A 136 11.96 -4.42 -3.14
N SER A 137 11.61 -3.24 -3.64
CA SER A 137 10.46 -3.06 -4.52
C SER A 137 10.80 -2.30 -5.78
N LEU A 138 10.12 -2.66 -6.85
CA LEU A 138 10.36 -2.19 -8.21
C LEU A 138 9.02 -2.04 -8.95
N PRO A 139 8.97 -1.37 -10.11
CA PRO A 139 7.75 -1.25 -10.90
C PRO A 139 7.13 -2.61 -11.19
N ALA A 140 5.80 -2.69 -11.26
CA ALA A 140 5.09 -3.97 -11.37
C ALA A 140 5.53 -4.79 -12.59
N ALA A 141 5.77 -4.14 -13.73
CA ALA A 141 6.27 -4.80 -14.95
C ALA A 141 7.69 -5.40 -14.73
N ALA A 142 8.59 -4.65 -14.11
CA ALA A 142 9.93 -5.13 -13.76
C ALA A 142 9.88 -6.29 -12.75
N GLY A 143 9.00 -6.20 -11.74
CA GLY A 143 8.80 -7.26 -10.75
C GLY A 143 8.28 -8.56 -11.35
N GLN A 144 7.35 -8.48 -12.32
CA GLN A 144 6.86 -9.64 -13.06
C GLN A 144 7.99 -10.35 -13.81
N ARG A 145 8.80 -9.58 -14.54
CA ARG A 145 9.94 -10.13 -15.30
C ARG A 145 11.02 -10.68 -14.39
N LEU A 146 11.35 -9.98 -13.30
CA LEU A 146 12.29 -10.46 -12.30
C LEU A 146 11.84 -11.80 -11.74
N LEU A 147 10.56 -11.94 -11.37
CA LEU A 147 10.06 -13.19 -10.80
C LEU A 147 10.17 -14.35 -11.79
N ALA A 148 9.79 -14.12 -13.05
CA ALA A 148 9.95 -15.11 -14.12
C ALA A 148 11.42 -15.49 -14.36
N TYR A 149 12.34 -14.52 -14.27
CA TYR A 149 13.78 -14.75 -14.39
C TYR A 149 14.33 -15.60 -13.23
N LEU A 150 13.98 -15.27 -11.99
CA LEU A 150 14.38 -16.05 -10.82
C LEU A 150 13.86 -17.49 -10.89
N ASP A 151 12.61 -17.67 -11.35
CA ASP A 151 12.03 -19.00 -11.57
C ASP A 151 12.78 -19.81 -12.63
N ALA A 152 13.14 -19.18 -13.75
CA ALA A 152 13.92 -19.83 -14.81
C ALA A 152 15.30 -20.29 -14.31
N LEU A 153 15.91 -19.51 -13.42
CA LEU A 153 17.19 -19.85 -12.77
C LEU A 153 17.03 -20.77 -11.55
N ARG A 154 15.81 -21.14 -11.17
CA ARG A 154 15.49 -21.91 -9.96
C ARG A 154 16.02 -21.25 -8.68
N LEU A 155 16.16 -19.94 -8.68
CA LEU A 155 16.45 -19.15 -7.50
C LEU A 155 15.13 -18.94 -6.76
N THR A 156 15.08 -19.32 -5.48
CA THR A 156 13.86 -19.16 -4.68
C THR A 156 13.85 -17.77 -4.06
N PRO A 157 13.02 -16.81 -4.52
CA PRO A 157 12.86 -15.55 -3.80
C PRO A 157 12.07 -15.77 -2.52
N GLY A 158 12.12 -14.78 -1.64
CA GLY A 158 11.20 -14.71 -0.51
C GLY A 158 9.75 -14.44 -0.95
N PRO A 159 8.85 -14.17 0.00
CA PRO A 159 7.47 -13.79 -0.29
C PRO A 159 7.41 -12.57 -1.21
N VAL A 160 6.40 -12.50 -2.08
CA VAL A 160 6.26 -11.41 -3.05
C VAL A 160 4.89 -10.77 -2.94
N LEU A 161 4.90 -9.47 -2.66
CA LEU A 161 3.75 -8.59 -2.67
C LEU A 161 3.57 -7.95 -4.04
N ALA A 162 2.33 -7.75 -4.45
CA ALA A 162 1.98 -6.96 -5.62
C ALA A 162 0.90 -5.93 -5.27
N SER A 163 1.18 -4.68 -5.64
CA SER A 163 0.19 -3.65 -5.97
C SER A 163 0.05 -3.54 -7.49
N PRO A 164 -0.90 -2.74 -8.00
CA PRO A 164 -0.99 -2.42 -9.42
C PRO A 164 0.28 -1.79 -10.00
N THR A 165 0.97 -0.97 -9.22
CA THR A 165 2.10 -0.15 -9.69
C THR A 165 3.46 -0.75 -9.32
N ARG A 166 3.56 -1.48 -8.21
CA ARG A 166 4.84 -1.98 -7.69
C ARG A 166 4.73 -3.38 -7.11
N TRP A 167 5.79 -4.14 -7.28
CA TRP A 167 5.97 -5.43 -6.61
C TRP A 167 7.08 -5.30 -5.57
N ALA A 168 6.97 -6.01 -4.46
CA ALA A 168 7.99 -6.02 -3.40
C ALA A 168 8.37 -7.46 -3.06
N LEU A 169 9.67 -7.76 -3.16
CA LEU A 169 10.25 -9.03 -2.72
C LEU A 169 10.68 -8.86 -1.27
N LEU A 170 10.11 -9.68 -0.38
CA LEU A 170 10.46 -9.68 1.04
C LEU A 170 11.77 -10.44 1.24
N VAL A 171 12.67 -9.83 1.99
CA VAL A 171 14.04 -10.28 2.25
C VAL A 171 14.34 -10.20 3.75
N ALA A 172 15.43 -10.82 4.17
CA ALA A 172 15.91 -10.70 5.53
C ALA A 172 16.23 -9.23 5.85
N PRO A 173 16.03 -8.78 7.11
CA PRO A 173 16.43 -7.44 7.55
C PRO A 173 17.90 -7.14 7.23
N TYR A 174 18.17 -5.88 6.87
CA TYR A 174 19.52 -5.37 6.60
C TYR A 174 19.66 -3.95 7.15
N GLY A 175 20.90 -3.52 7.42
CA GLY A 175 21.22 -2.14 7.77
C GLY A 175 21.47 -1.26 6.54
N TYR A 176 21.21 0.05 6.64
CA TYR A 176 21.59 0.97 5.54
C TYR A 176 23.10 1.06 5.28
N PRO A 177 24.00 1.02 6.28
CA PRO A 177 25.44 1.00 6.02
C PRO A 177 25.89 -0.25 5.24
N GLU A 178 25.44 -1.43 5.65
CA GLU A 178 25.71 -2.70 4.96
C GLU A 178 25.15 -2.70 3.54
N LEU A 179 23.91 -2.22 3.35
CA LEU A 179 23.32 -2.09 2.03
C LEU A 179 24.13 -1.13 1.15
N ALA A 180 24.60 0.00 1.69
CA ALA A 180 25.39 0.95 0.93
C ALA A 180 26.70 0.34 0.41
N GLU A 181 27.39 -0.47 1.23
CA GLU A 181 28.59 -1.20 0.80
C GLU A 181 28.29 -2.18 -0.34
N LEU A 182 27.20 -2.94 -0.23
CA LEU A 182 26.75 -3.85 -1.27
C LEU A 182 26.43 -3.11 -2.59
N LEU A 183 25.76 -1.96 -2.50
CA LEU A 183 25.41 -1.16 -3.67
C LEU A 183 26.65 -0.57 -4.33
N VAL A 184 27.63 -0.07 -3.57
CA VAL A 184 28.91 0.42 -4.13
C VAL A 184 29.63 -0.69 -4.89
N GLU A 185 29.63 -1.91 -4.36
CA GLU A 185 30.25 -3.04 -5.05
C GLU A 185 29.48 -3.42 -6.33
N GLN A 186 28.15 -3.38 -6.29
CA GLN A 186 27.33 -3.58 -7.49
C GLN A 186 27.63 -2.50 -8.53
N GLU A 187 27.68 -1.23 -8.15
CA GLU A 187 27.98 -0.11 -9.06
C GLU A 187 29.30 -0.29 -9.80
N ARG A 188 30.24 -1.11 -9.33
CA ARG A 188 31.46 -1.45 -10.08
C ARG A 188 31.25 -2.45 -11.21
N THR A 189 30.21 -3.28 -11.12
CA THR A 189 29.99 -4.46 -11.97
C THR A 189 28.70 -4.42 -12.79
N LEU A 190 27.86 -3.38 -12.61
CA LEU A 190 26.48 -3.30 -13.14
C LEU A 190 26.30 -3.30 -14.66
N ARG A 191 27.33 -2.99 -15.46
CA ARG A 191 27.22 -3.00 -16.92
C ARG A 191 27.53 -4.39 -17.50
N PRO A 192 26.92 -4.78 -18.63
CA PRO A 192 27.37 -5.95 -19.40
C PRO A 192 28.87 -5.86 -19.65
N GLY A 193 29.61 -6.90 -19.25
CA GLY A 193 31.09 -6.90 -19.24
C GLY A 193 31.74 -6.49 -17.91
N GLY A 194 30.96 -6.27 -16.84
CA GLY A 194 31.45 -6.05 -15.47
C GLY A 194 31.99 -4.64 -15.21
N GLY A 195 31.53 -3.65 -15.98
CA GLY A 195 31.96 -2.24 -15.83
C GLY A 195 31.02 -1.41 -14.95
N PRO A 196 31.43 -0.19 -14.55
CA PRO A 196 30.69 0.59 -13.58
C PRO A 196 29.34 1.12 -14.12
N GLY A 197 28.30 1.10 -13.29
CA GLY A 197 26.94 1.56 -13.58
C GLY A 197 26.27 2.16 -12.34
N ALA A 198 25.08 2.73 -12.50
CA ALA A 198 24.34 3.35 -11.40
C ALA A 198 23.16 2.48 -10.96
N VAL A 199 22.85 2.48 -9.67
CA VAL A 199 21.64 1.86 -9.15
C VAL A 199 20.41 2.68 -9.62
N PRO A 200 19.41 2.06 -10.28
CA PRO A 200 18.26 2.76 -10.80
C PRO A 200 17.35 3.22 -9.66
N SER A 201 16.86 4.45 -9.74
CA SER A 201 15.91 5.04 -8.78
C SER A 201 14.56 4.31 -8.73
N SER A 202 14.25 3.49 -9.74
CA SER A 202 13.09 2.59 -9.77
C SER A 202 13.21 1.43 -8.78
N VAL A 203 14.39 1.14 -8.21
CA VAL A 203 14.54 0.15 -7.13
C VAL A 203 14.50 0.86 -5.79
N ARG A 204 13.56 0.46 -4.93
CA ARG A 204 13.36 1.05 -3.60
C ARG A 204 13.58 0.03 -2.51
N TYR A 205 14.38 0.42 -1.53
CA TYR A 205 14.81 -0.40 -0.41
C TYR A 205 13.98 -0.04 0.84
N HIS A 206 13.37 -1.04 1.46
CA HIS A 206 12.54 -0.92 2.66
C HIS A 206 13.25 -1.57 3.84
N GLY A 207 14.13 -0.80 4.47
CA GLY A 207 14.92 -1.21 5.64
C GLY A 207 14.36 -0.61 6.95
N PRO A 208 15.22 -0.29 7.93
CA PRO A 208 14.83 0.38 9.16
C PRO A 208 14.03 1.68 8.91
N GLY A 209 12.94 1.85 9.65
CA GLY A 209 12.06 3.02 9.52
C GLY A 209 11.13 3.00 8.28
N GLY A 210 11.19 1.94 7.48
CA GLY A 210 10.26 1.71 6.37
C GLY A 210 9.01 0.93 6.79
N PHE A 211 8.10 0.72 5.84
CA PHE A 211 6.91 -0.10 6.01
C PHE A 211 6.38 -0.63 4.68
N LEU A 212 5.54 -1.66 4.75
CA LEU A 212 4.80 -2.20 3.61
C LEU A 212 3.33 -2.40 3.96
N VAL A 213 2.46 -2.24 2.96
CA VAL A 213 1.05 -2.63 3.07
C VAL A 213 0.92 -4.12 2.79
N LEU A 214 0.23 -4.86 3.66
CA LEU A 214 0.04 -6.29 3.54
C LEU A 214 -1.38 -6.67 3.06
N PRO A 215 -1.53 -7.74 2.27
CA PRO A 215 -2.83 -8.33 1.97
C PRO A 215 -3.54 -8.77 3.26
N PRO A 216 -4.88 -8.69 3.33
CA PRO A 216 -5.81 -8.41 2.23
C PRO A 216 -6.19 -6.92 2.07
N SER A 217 -5.33 -6.01 2.54
CA SER A 217 -5.61 -4.57 2.52
C SER A 217 -5.91 -4.02 1.13
N ARG A 218 -6.70 -2.95 1.11
CA ARG A 218 -7.01 -2.17 -0.09
C ARG A 218 -6.58 -0.73 0.13
N VAL A 219 -5.89 -0.14 -0.84
CA VAL A 219 -5.26 1.17 -0.72
C VAL A 219 -5.35 1.97 -2.03
N GLY A 220 -4.97 3.24 -2.00
CA GLY A 220 -5.13 4.19 -3.10
C GLY A 220 -6.59 4.65 -3.26
N GLY A 221 -6.82 5.77 -3.94
CA GLY A 221 -8.16 6.36 -4.06
C GLY A 221 -9.22 5.44 -4.70
N GLN A 222 -8.78 4.43 -5.45
CA GLN A 222 -9.64 3.41 -6.09
C GLN A 222 -9.75 2.09 -5.30
N GLY A 223 -9.14 2.00 -4.11
CA GLY A 223 -9.19 0.79 -3.28
C GLY A 223 -8.51 -0.43 -3.93
N ALA A 224 -7.36 -0.22 -4.56
CA ALA A 224 -6.52 -1.23 -5.16
C ALA A 224 -6.13 -2.32 -4.14
N ALA A 225 -6.33 -3.58 -4.52
CA ALA A 225 -6.05 -4.71 -3.64
C ALA A 225 -4.56 -5.04 -3.62
N MET A 226 -4.00 -5.14 -2.41
CA MET A 226 -2.71 -5.78 -2.19
C MET A 226 -2.88 -7.29 -2.27
N ARG A 227 -2.00 -7.98 -3.00
CA ARG A 227 -2.02 -9.45 -3.11
C ARG A 227 -0.65 -10.09 -2.91
N TRP A 228 -0.67 -11.32 -2.43
CA TRP A 228 0.50 -12.20 -2.46
C TRP A 228 0.61 -12.82 -3.86
N VAL A 229 1.71 -12.56 -4.56
CA VAL A 229 2.12 -13.34 -5.75
C VAL A 229 2.81 -14.62 -5.28
N ARG A 230 3.68 -14.50 -4.27
CA ARG A 230 4.22 -15.63 -3.51
C ARG A 230 3.92 -15.43 -2.05
N ARG A 231 3.25 -16.41 -1.44
CA ARG A 231 2.84 -16.35 -0.03
C ARG A 231 4.02 -16.65 0.89
N PRO A 232 4.02 -16.10 2.12
CA PRO A 232 4.95 -16.52 3.15
C PRO A 232 4.91 -18.02 3.42
N VAL A 233 6.08 -18.66 3.34
CA VAL A 233 6.27 -20.07 3.71
C VAL A 233 6.82 -20.10 5.14
N PRO A 234 6.09 -20.70 6.11
CA PRO A 234 6.57 -20.83 7.46
C PRO A 234 7.88 -21.63 7.52
N ALA A 235 8.87 -21.11 8.24
CA ALA A 235 10.13 -21.82 8.45
C ALA A 235 10.01 -22.85 9.59
N PRO A 236 10.76 -23.98 9.54
CA PRO A 236 10.94 -24.85 10.70
C PRO A 236 11.53 -24.03 11.86
N GLY A 237 10.82 -23.97 13.00
CA GLY A 237 11.21 -23.11 14.15
C GLY A 237 10.45 -21.78 14.25
N GLY A 238 9.47 -21.54 13.37
CA GLY A 238 8.57 -20.38 13.39
C GLY A 238 9.14 -19.16 12.66
N GLY A 239 8.27 -18.23 12.26
CA GLY A 239 8.64 -17.15 11.35
C GLY A 239 8.49 -17.56 9.88
N VAL A 240 9.10 -16.78 9.00
CA VAL A 240 9.02 -16.94 7.53
C VAL A 240 10.44 -17.02 6.99
N TRP A 241 10.66 -17.91 6.02
CA TRP A 241 11.94 -17.92 5.31
C TRP A 241 12.10 -16.66 4.45
N LEU A 242 13.19 -15.94 4.66
CA LEU A 242 13.51 -14.68 3.98
C LEU A 242 14.96 -14.73 3.49
N PRO A 243 15.24 -14.62 2.18
CA PRO A 243 16.61 -14.62 1.67
C PRO A 243 17.33 -13.31 1.99
N PRO A 244 18.66 -13.30 2.13
CA PRO A 244 19.43 -12.06 2.22
C PRO A 244 19.33 -11.24 0.93
N VAL A 245 19.33 -9.92 1.06
CA VAL A 245 19.22 -9.00 -0.11
C VAL A 245 20.39 -9.15 -1.08
N ALA A 246 21.60 -9.43 -0.56
CA ALA A 246 22.82 -9.56 -1.36
C ALA A 246 22.67 -10.59 -2.50
N GLY A 247 22.00 -11.72 -2.24
CA GLY A 247 21.80 -12.78 -3.23
C GLY A 247 20.77 -12.44 -4.33
N LEU A 248 20.06 -11.33 -4.21
CA LEU A 248 19.05 -10.89 -5.19
C LEU A 248 19.42 -9.55 -5.84
N LEU A 249 20.45 -8.87 -5.35
CA LEU A 249 20.70 -7.46 -5.64
C LEU A 249 20.98 -7.20 -7.13
N GLU A 250 21.83 -8.03 -7.74
CA GLU A 250 22.15 -7.94 -9.17
C GLU A 250 20.89 -8.06 -10.04
N ALA A 251 20.07 -9.07 -9.79
CA ALA A 251 18.84 -9.31 -10.55
C ALA A 251 17.81 -8.18 -10.33
N LEU A 252 17.69 -7.67 -9.10
CA LEU A 252 16.82 -6.54 -8.75
C LEU A 252 17.23 -5.27 -9.51
N VAL A 253 18.52 -4.97 -9.53
CA VAL A 253 19.04 -3.79 -10.23
C VAL A 253 18.88 -3.94 -11.74
N ALA A 254 19.24 -5.09 -12.32
CA ALA A 254 19.07 -5.34 -13.74
C ALA A 254 17.61 -5.19 -14.18
N ALA A 255 16.67 -5.73 -13.39
CA ALA A 255 15.24 -5.59 -13.66
C ALA A 255 14.76 -4.13 -13.54
N GLY A 256 15.22 -3.40 -12.54
CA GLY A 256 14.86 -1.99 -12.33
C GLY A 256 15.38 -1.07 -13.44
N SER A 257 16.58 -1.31 -13.94
CA SER A 257 17.19 -0.52 -15.02
C SER A 257 16.42 -0.64 -16.35
N ALA A 258 15.68 -1.73 -16.55
CA ALA A 258 14.85 -1.94 -17.73
C ALA A 258 13.49 -1.23 -17.67
N GLU A 259 13.08 -0.68 -16.52
CA GLU A 259 11.83 0.08 -16.34
C GLU A 259 12.07 1.29 -15.43
N PRO A 260 12.40 2.47 -15.99
CA PRO A 260 12.48 3.69 -15.20
C PRO A 260 11.08 4.05 -14.65
N ASP A 261 11.04 4.43 -13.37
CA ASP A 261 9.80 4.85 -12.70
C ASP A 261 9.46 6.31 -13.04
N GLY A 262 8.19 6.67 -12.94
CA GLY A 262 7.78 8.08 -12.89
C GLY A 262 8.10 8.73 -11.54
N SER A 263 8.18 10.06 -11.46
CA SER A 263 8.54 10.80 -10.25
C SER A 263 7.51 10.75 -9.10
N ARG A 264 6.30 10.20 -9.32
CA ARG A 264 5.25 10.09 -8.31
C ARG A 264 5.24 8.72 -7.64
N LEU A 265 5.12 8.71 -6.31
CA LEU A 265 4.82 7.49 -5.53
C LEU A 265 3.40 7.03 -5.86
N ALA A 266 3.24 6.10 -6.81
CA ALA A 266 1.93 5.50 -7.11
C ALA A 266 1.82 4.13 -6.41
N PHE A 267 0.68 3.86 -5.76
CA PHE A 267 0.33 2.57 -5.16
C PHE A 267 -0.91 1.97 -5.81
#